data_AF-A0A7S2WAR7-F1
#
_entry.id   AF-A0A7S2WAR7-F1
#
_cell.length_a   1.000
_cell.length_b   1.000
_cell.length_c   1.000
_cell.angle_alpha   90.00
_cell.angle_beta   90.00
_cell.angle_gamma   90.00
#
_symmetry.space_group_name_H-M   'P 1'
#
loop_
_entity.id
_entity.type
_entity.pdbx_description
1 polymer ?
#
loop_
_entity_poly.entity_id
_entity_poly.type
_entity_poly.pdbx_seq_one_letter_code
_entity_poly.pdbx_strand_id
1 'polypeptide(L)'
;KPIQSNEEPKSGFTFIFFWARVLMSLAILGFCLAVTLSALFNGQTQMAVKYPNVPNGVSVFLFFFFMAIVGMLEGMQIAFFAVAKLPAEERGTSFFGKKTCDLLFKGNGENLPGFMIGRQLTVVFSFFLVASITGLNITPGEGENIFGVSDGAQAFLNYGFQGAVITTILASITWQLAASAFPLAFLNNPVTYILLCIALFLEWTGLSAGAWVLARVMKKVTKLQYDEVYVGTPEERLANNHADKELTPDQDVGHLTGGGFTGHLCGSHDALDGPVKSKDAIDAAA
;
A
#
# COMPACT_ATOMS: atom_id res chain seq x y z
N LYS A 1 0.22 -9.24 -23.18
CA LYS A 1 -1.06 -8.84 -23.83
C LYS A 1 -1.43 -7.46 -23.32
N PRO A 2 -1.93 -6.52 -24.14
CA PRO A 2 -2.44 -5.25 -23.64
C PRO A 2 -3.61 -5.50 -22.68
N ILE A 3 -3.72 -4.66 -21.66
CA ILE A 3 -4.80 -4.70 -20.66
C ILE A 3 -6.10 -4.39 -21.43
N GLN A 4 -6.94 -5.39 -21.67
CA GLN A 4 -8.25 -5.18 -22.28
C GLN A 4 -9.15 -4.53 -21.22
N SER A 5 -9.32 -3.21 -21.33
CA SER A 5 -10.31 -2.49 -20.54
C SER A 5 -11.70 -2.80 -21.07
N ASN A 6 -12.63 -3.15 -20.18
CA ASN A 6 -14.06 -3.27 -20.51
C ASN A 6 -14.77 -1.90 -20.58
N GLU A 7 -14.05 -0.79 -20.35
CA GLU A 7 -14.61 0.56 -20.57
C GLU A 7 -14.62 0.89 -22.08
N GLU A 8 -15.77 1.38 -22.58
CA GLU A 8 -15.83 1.94 -23.92
C GLU A 8 -14.78 3.05 -24.10
N PRO A 9 -14.15 3.16 -25.30
CA PRO A 9 -13.18 4.22 -25.57
C PRO A 9 -13.77 5.59 -25.25
N LYS A 10 -13.16 6.30 -24.30
CA LYS A 10 -13.60 7.65 -23.90
C LYS A 10 -13.57 8.53 -25.15
N SER A 11 -14.70 9.10 -25.54
CA SER A 11 -14.85 9.92 -26.74
C SER A 11 -15.27 11.36 -26.41
N GLY A 12 -14.96 12.30 -27.31
CA GLY A 12 -15.37 13.70 -27.21
C GLY A 12 -14.96 14.39 -25.91
N PHE A 13 -15.92 15.01 -25.22
CA PHE A 13 -15.70 15.79 -24.01
C PHE A 13 -15.11 14.96 -22.85
N THR A 14 -15.53 13.70 -22.70
CA THR A 14 -15.05 12.80 -21.64
C THR A 14 -13.56 12.49 -21.77
N PHE A 15 -13.06 12.37 -22.99
CA PHE A 15 -11.64 12.17 -23.27
C PHE A 15 -10.80 13.41 -22.92
N ILE A 16 -11.27 14.59 -23.36
CA ILE A 16 -10.59 15.86 -23.08
C ILE A 16 -10.56 16.12 -21.58
N PHE A 17 -11.70 15.93 -20.90
CA PHE A 17 -11.81 16.11 -19.45
C PHE A 17 -10.91 15.12 -18.68
N PHE A 18 -10.76 13.89 -19.17
CA PHE A 18 -9.82 12.92 -18.59
C PHE A 18 -8.37 13.43 -18.68
N TRP A 19 -7.89 13.78 -19.87
CA TRP A 19 -6.50 14.22 -20.05
C TRP A 19 -6.21 15.58 -19.40
N ALA A 20 -7.19 16.48 -19.33
CA ALA A 20 -7.07 17.74 -18.60
C ALA A 20 -6.78 17.49 -17.11
N ARG A 21 -7.49 16.53 -16.48
CA ARG A 21 -7.25 16.16 -15.07
C ARG A 21 -5.88 15.51 -14.87
N VAL A 22 -5.44 14.67 -15.82
CA VAL A 22 -4.11 14.06 -15.79
C VAL A 22 -3.03 15.14 -15.86
N LEU A 23 -3.15 16.08 -16.81
CA LEU A 23 -2.20 17.18 -16.96
C LEU A 23 -2.18 18.09 -15.72
N MET A 24 -3.35 18.42 -15.17
CA MET A 24 -3.45 19.18 -13.92
C MET A 24 -2.76 18.45 -12.77
N SER A 25 -2.98 17.14 -12.60
CA SER A 25 -2.33 16.34 -11.55
C SER A 25 -0.81 16.31 -11.70
N LEU A 26 -0.29 16.16 -12.92
CA LEU A 26 1.15 16.20 -13.19
C LEU A 26 1.74 17.59 -12.95
N ALA A 27 1.04 18.65 -13.31
CA ALA A 27 1.47 20.03 -13.06
C ALA A 27 1.55 20.33 -11.55
N ILE A 28 0.53 19.91 -10.79
CA ILE A 28 0.53 20.05 -9.32
C ILE A 28 1.68 19.26 -8.71
N LEU A 29 1.90 18.01 -9.14
CA LEU A 29 3.02 17.20 -8.67
C LEU A 29 4.37 17.87 -8.96
N GLY A 30 4.56 18.36 -10.19
CA GLY A 30 5.78 19.07 -10.61
C GLY A 30 6.04 20.31 -9.77
N PHE A 31 5.00 21.11 -9.49
CA PHE A 31 5.09 22.26 -8.61
C PHE A 31 5.46 21.86 -7.17
N CYS A 32 4.79 20.85 -6.60
CA CYS A 32 5.10 20.35 -5.25
C CYS A 32 6.54 19.87 -5.14
N LEU A 33 7.04 19.12 -6.14
CA LEU A 33 8.43 18.68 -6.21
C LEU A 33 9.40 19.85 -6.29
N ALA A 34 9.12 20.85 -7.14
CA ALA A 34 9.98 22.01 -7.28
C ALA A 34 10.10 22.80 -5.96
N VAL A 35 8.98 23.04 -5.27
CA VAL A 35 8.94 23.71 -3.96
C VAL A 35 9.72 22.88 -2.92
N THR A 36 9.40 21.59 -2.79
CA THR A 36 10.01 20.72 -1.79
C THR A 36 11.52 20.57 -1.99
N LEU A 37 11.96 20.30 -3.23
CA LEU A 37 13.37 20.12 -3.53
C LEU A 37 14.15 21.42 -3.38
N SER A 38 13.61 22.55 -3.84
CA SER A 38 14.25 23.87 -3.68
C SER A 38 14.47 24.18 -2.18
N ALA A 39 13.43 24.01 -1.36
CA ALA A 39 13.56 24.18 0.09
C ALA A 39 14.57 23.20 0.71
N LEU A 40 14.60 21.95 0.25
CA LEU A 40 15.50 20.93 0.77
C LEU A 40 16.96 21.22 0.45
N PHE A 41 17.26 21.65 -0.79
CA PHE A 41 18.61 22.05 -1.18
C PHE A 41 19.09 23.31 -0.46
N ASN A 42 18.17 24.24 -0.17
CA ASN A 42 18.46 25.49 0.55
C ASN A 42 18.47 25.32 2.08
N GLY A 43 18.19 24.12 2.62
CA GLY A 43 18.15 23.89 4.07
C GLY A 43 16.96 24.55 4.77
N GLN A 44 15.91 24.89 4.02
CA GLN A 44 14.71 25.58 4.50
C GLN A 44 13.59 24.60 4.92
N THR A 45 13.97 23.42 5.40
CA THR A 45 13.04 22.36 5.82
C THR A 45 13.19 22.04 7.30
N GLN A 46 12.17 21.40 7.88
CA GLN A 46 12.19 20.95 9.27
C GLN A 46 13.32 19.95 9.55
N MET A 47 13.84 19.29 8.52
CA MET A 47 15.02 18.42 8.63
C MET A 47 16.27 19.20 9.08
N ALA A 48 16.50 20.39 8.52
CA ALA A 48 17.65 21.22 8.88
C ALA A 48 17.56 21.72 10.33
N VAL A 49 16.34 21.96 10.82
CA VAL A 49 16.10 22.39 12.22
C VAL A 49 16.23 21.22 13.19
N LYS A 50 15.58 20.09 12.91
CA LYS A 50 15.58 18.93 13.80
C LYS A 50 16.92 18.20 13.83
N TYR A 51 17.65 18.19 12.71
CA TYR A 51 18.88 17.44 12.54
C TYR A 51 19.96 18.31 11.88
N PRO A 52 20.51 19.30 12.61
CA PRO A 52 21.41 20.31 12.05
C PRO A 52 22.74 19.74 11.53
N ASN A 53 23.13 18.54 11.98
CA ASN A 53 24.36 17.88 11.55
C ASN A 53 24.20 17.09 10.23
N VAL A 54 22.99 17.00 9.67
CA VAL A 54 22.73 16.27 8.44
C VAL A 54 22.89 17.22 7.25
N PRO A 55 23.85 16.98 6.33
CA PRO A 55 24.02 17.82 5.15
C PRO A 55 22.77 17.79 4.24
N ASN A 56 22.45 18.91 3.59
CA ASN A 56 21.30 19.02 2.70
C ASN A 56 21.28 17.91 1.62
N GLY A 57 22.44 17.58 1.04
CA GLY A 57 22.56 16.50 0.08
C GLY A 57 22.18 15.12 0.64
N VAL A 58 22.49 14.85 1.91
CA VAL A 58 22.06 13.62 2.61
C VAL A 58 20.54 13.64 2.82
N SER A 59 19.96 14.79 3.17
CA SER A 59 18.51 14.93 3.31
C SER A 59 17.76 14.67 2.00
N VAL A 60 18.30 15.11 0.85
CA VAL A 60 17.77 14.79 -0.48
C VAL A 60 17.86 13.29 -0.78
N PHE A 61 19.01 12.66 -0.47
CA PHE A 61 19.13 11.21 -0.62
C PHE A 61 18.11 10.47 0.26
N LEU A 62 17.99 10.84 1.53
CA LEU A 62 17.05 10.24 2.47
C LEU A 62 15.61 10.40 2.02
N PHE A 63 15.26 11.54 1.41
CA PHE A 63 13.94 11.76 0.82
C PHE A 63 13.59 10.67 -0.20
N PHE A 64 14.43 10.47 -1.22
CA PHE A 64 14.20 9.45 -2.24
C PHE A 64 14.31 8.03 -1.70
N PHE A 65 15.24 7.80 -0.76
CA PHE A 65 15.42 6.50 -0.11
C PHE A 65 14.13 6.09 0.64
N PHE A 66 13.61 6.93 1.53
CA PHE A 66 12.38 6.59 2.26
C PHE A 66 11.16 6.52 1.35
N MET A 67 11.07 7.36 0.31
CA MET A 67 10.01 7.25 -0.70
C MET A 67 10.04 5.89 -1.43
N ALA A 68 11.24 5.38 -1.76
CA ALA A 68 11.40 4.07 -2.39
C ALA A 68 11.06 2.92 -1.43
N ILE A 69 11.44 3.02 -0.15
CA ILE A 69 11.09 2.03 0.88
C ILE A 69 9.57 1.97 1.06
N VAL A 70 8.91 3.12 1.21
CA VAL A 70 7.44 3.21 1.27
C VAL A 70 6.81 2.59 0.04
N GLY A 71 7.28 2.96 -1.16
CA GLY A 71 6.74 2.44 -2.41
C GLY A 71 6.85 0.93 -2.53
N MET A 72 7.98 0.37 -2.14
CA MET A 72 8.13 -1.08 -2.07
C MET A 72 7.13 -1.69 -1.08
N LEU A 73 7.01 -1.17 0.15
CA LEU A 73 6.11 -1.74 1.17
C LEU A 73 4.61 -1.64 0.80
N GLU A 74 4.21 -0.54 0.18
CA GLU A 74 2.85 -0.31 -0.35
C GLU A 74 2.55 -1.25 -1.53
N GLY A 75 3.46 -1.32 -2.50
CA GLY A 75 3.34 -2.22 -3.65
C GLY A 75 3.36 -3.71 -3.25
N MET A 76 4.23 -4.08 -2.31
CA MET A 76 4.36 -5.46 -1.83
C MET A 76 3.07 -6.03 -1.26
N GLN A 77 2.25 -5.24 -0.55
CA GLN A 77 0.97 -5.75 -0.04
C GLN A 77 0.03 -6.17 -1.17
N ILE A 78 -0.08 -5.35 -2.21
CA ILE A 78 -0.92 -5.68 -3.36
C ILE A 78 -0.33 -6.88 -4.09
N ALA A 79 1.00 -6.91 -4.27
CA ALA A 79 1.67 -8.04 -4.92
C ALA A 79 1.48 -9.35 -4.15
N PHE A 80 1.59 -9.34 -2.83
CA PHE A 80 1.39 -10.51 -1.98
C PHE A 80 -0.05 -10.99 -2.00
N PHE A 81 -1.04 -10.09 -1.96
CA PHE A 81 -2.43 -10.48 -2.14
C PHE A 81 -2.73 -11.05 -3.53
N ALA A 82 -2.12 -10.49 -4.58
CA ALA A 82 -2.25 -11.03 -5.92
C ALA A 82 -1.63 -12.42 -6.04
N VAL A 83 -0.46 -12.67 -5.43
CA VAL A 83 0.19 -13.98 -5.46
C VAL A 83 -0.48 -15.02 -4.57
N ALA A 84 -1.09 -14.61 -3.44
CA ALA A 84 -1.90 -15.51 -2.61
C ALA A 84 -3.08 -16.13 -3.38
N LYS A 85 -3.53 -15.48 -4.44
CA LYS A 85 -4.60 -15.95 -5.33
C LYS A 85 -4.12 -16.92 -6.41
N LEU A 86 -2.82 -17.05 -6.62
CA LEU A 86 -2.25 -17.95 -7.62
C LEU A 86 -2.03 -19.36 -7.03
N PRO A 87 -2.23 -20.43 -7.82
CA PRO A 87 -1.82 -21.78 -7.45
C PRO A 87 -0.32 -21.83 -7.12
N ALA A 88 0.09 -22.68 -6.17
CA ALA A 88 1.48 -22.76 -5.69
C ALA A 88 2.51 -22.95 -6.82
N GLU A 89 2.15 -23.72 -7.85
CA GLU A 89 2.98 -24.00 -9.03
C GLU A 89 3.27 -22.75 -9.88
N GLU A 90 2.41 -21.74 -9.81
CA GLU A 90 2.50 -20.49 -10.59
C GLU A 90 3.15 -19.34 -9.80
N ARG A 91 3.51 -19.53 -8.52
CA ARG A 91 4.00 -18.48 -7.61
C ARG A 91 5.46 -18.03 -7.85
N GLY A 92 5.88 -17.97 -9.12
CA GLY A 92 7.19 -17.49 -9.53
C GLY A 92 8.26 -18.58 -9.51
N THR A 93 9.01 -18.70 -10.62
CA THR A 93 10.05 -19.74 -10.79
C THR A 93 11.44 -19.26 -10.38
N SER A 94 11.60 -17.96 -10.08
CA SER A 94 12.89 -17.35 -9.75
C SER A 94 13.35 -17.68 -8.32
N PHE A 95 14.66 -17.57 -8.05
CA PHE A 95 15.22 -17.86 -6.73
C PHE A 95 14.64 -16.99 -5.61
N PHE A 96 14.56 -15.67 -5.81
CA PHE A 96 14.00 -14.75 -4.82
C PHE A 96 12.47 -14.83 -4.77
N GLY A 97 11.80 -15.10 -5.89
CA GLY A 97 10.36 -15.35 -5.93
C GLY A 97 9.99 -16.55 -5.06
N LYS A 98 10.67 -17.68 -5.24
CA LYS A 98 10.48 -18.88 -4.41
C LYS A 98 10.76 -18.60 -2.94
N LYS A 99 11.93 -18.03 -2.60
CA LYS A 99 12.25 -17.70 -1.19
C LYS A 99 11.22 -16.79 -0.53
N THR A 100 10.72 -15.80 -1.27
CA THR A 100 9.71 -14.87 -0.76
C THR A 100 8.38 -15.60 -0.56
N CYS A 101 7.93 -16.40 -1.53
CA CYS A 101 6.73 -17.23 -1.41
C CYS A 101 6.83 -18.25 -0.26
N ASP A 102 7.93 -18.97 -0.19
CA ASP A 102 8.19 -19.99 0.84
C ASP A 102 8.14 -19.35 2.23
N LEU A 103 8.70 -18.15 2.39
CA LEU A 103 8.64 -17.42 3.66
C LEU A 103 7.22 -16.88 3.92
N LEU A 104 6.58 -16.28 2.92
CA LEU A 104 5.28 -15.64 3.05
C LEU A 104 4.16 -16.64 3.37
N PHE A 105 4.22 -17.86 2.80
CA PHE A 105 3.23 -18.92 3.02
C PHE A 105 3.66 -19.96 4.06
N LYS A 106 4.81 -19.76 4.74
CA LYS A 106 5.26 -20.65 5.80
C LYS A 106 4.22 -20.71 6.94
N GLY A 107 4.04 -21.90 7.51
CA GLY A 107 3.14 -22.10 8.66
C GLY A 107 1.69 -21.78 8.31
N ASN A 108 1.17 -22.42 7.26
CA ASN A 108 -0.21 -22.19 6.76
C ASN A 108 -0.51 -20.72 6.39
N GLY A 109 0.51 -19.94 6.00
CA GLY A 109 0.31 -18.54 5.59
C GLY A 109 0.17 -17.52 6.71
N GLU A 110 0.50 -17.86 7.97
CA GLU A 110 0.51 -16.94 9.12
C GLU A 110 1.38 -15.68 8.88
N ASN A 111 2.44 -15.82 8.08
CA ASN A 111 3.35 -14.72 7.76
C ASN A 111 2.72 -13.66 6.84
N LEU A 112 1.65 -13.96 6.10
CA LEU A 112 0.98 -12.97 5.24
C LEU A 112 0.22 -11.92 6.09
N PRO A 113 -0.66 -12.29 7.04
CA PRO A 113 -1.19 -11.35 8.02
C PRO A 113 -0.08 -10.69 8.86
N GLY A 114 0.94 -11.44 9.28
CA GLY A 114 2.06 -10.90 10.05
C GLY A 114 2.81 -9.79 9.31
N PHE A 115 3.06 -9.97 8.01
CA PHE A 115 3.60 -8.93 7.15
C PHE A 115 2.71 -7.68 7.10
N MET A 116 1.39 -7.83 7.01
CA MET A 116 0.47 -6.68 6.95
C MET A 116 0.57 -5.81 8.21
N ILE A 117 0.72 -6.43 9.37
CA ILE A 117 0.88 -5.74 10.66
C ILE A 117 2.27 -5.13 10.74
N GLY A 118 3.31 -5.93 10.57
CA GLY A 118 4.70 -5.53 10.76
C GLY A 118 5.17 -4.47 9.76
N ARG A 119 4.73 -4.55 8.50
CA ARG A 119 5.10 -3.55 7.48
C ARG A 119 4.56 -2.16 7.83
N GLN A 120 3.39 -2.09 8.49
CA GLN A 120 2.72 -0.81 8.71
C GLN A 120 3.54 0.09 9.63
N LEU A 121 4.24 -0.50 10.60
CA LEU A 121 5.20 0.24 11.43
C LEU A 121 6.32 0.88 10.59
N THR A 122 6.91 0.12 9.67
CA THR A 122 7.96 0.64 8.78
C THR A 122 7.43 1.74 7.85
N VAL A 123 6.23 1.57 7.32
CA VAL A 123 5.56 2.56 6.46
C VAL A 123 5.31 3.86 7.22
N VAL A 124 4.69 3.79 8.41
CA VAL A 124 4.39 4.96 9.23
C VAL A 124 5.65 5.67 9.69
N PHE A 125 6.66 4.92 10.12
CA PHE A 125 7.98 5.48 10.48
C PHE A 125 8.62 6.22 9.29
N SER A 126 8.61 5.61 8.11
CA SER A 126 9.18 6.21 6.90
C SER A 126 8.41 7.48 6.50
N PHE A 127 7.07 7.47 6.56
CA PHE A 127 6.27 8.67 6.30
C PHE A 127 6.51 9.78 7.30
N PHE A 128 6.73 9.45 8.58
CA PHE A 128 7.06 10.45 9.58
C PHE A 128 8.40 11.16 9.28
N LEU A 129 9.41 10.39 8.85
CA LEU A 129 10.69 10.95 8.43
C LEU A 129 10.55 11.77 7.15
N VAL A 130 9.83 11.27 6.14
CA VAL A 130 9.57 12.02 4.91
C VAL A 130 8.81 13.31 5.22
N ALA A 131 7.80 13.29 6.08
CA ALA A 131 7.07 14.49 6.50
C ALA A 131 7.99 15.53 7.16
N SER A 132 8.96 15.07 7.97
CA SER A 132 9.98 15.96 8.54
C SER A 132 10.94 16.50 7.48
N ILE A 133 11.23 15.74 6.42
CA ILE A 133 12.08 16.17 5.30
C ILE A 133 11.34 17.17 4.39
N THR A 134 10.06 16.96 4.14
CA THR A 134 9.25 17.79 3.24
C THR A 134 8.62 19.00 3.92
N GLY A 135 8.57 19.01 5.25
CA GLY A 135 8.00 20.12 6.02
C GLY A 135 8.82 21.38 5.81
N LEU A 136 8.21 22.43 5.28
CA LEU A 136 8.88 23.71 5.07
C LEU A 136 9.06 24.45 6.40
N ASN A 137 10.16 25.18 6.50
CA ASN A 137 10.47 26.04 7.64
C ASN A 137 11.00 27.40 7.15
N ILE A 138 10.13 28.15 6.47
CA ILE A 138 10.42 29.48 5.93
C ILE A 138 9.54 30.49 6.67
N THR A 139 10.12 31.51 7.28
CA THR A 139 9.35 32.57 7.95
C THR A 139 8.82 33.55 6.89
N PRO A 140 7.49 33.69 6.73
CA PRO A 140 6.93 34.68 5.80
C PRO A 140 7.31 36.11 6.20
N GLY A 141 7.55 36.99 5.23
CA GLY A 141 7.85 38.41 5.47
C GLY A 141 9.34 38.75 5.67
N GLU A 142 10.24 37.76 5.65
CA GLU A 142 11.70 37.97 5.76
C GLU A 142 12.41 38.09 4.39
N GLY A 143 11.66 38.09 3.28
CA GLY A 143 12.22 38.18 1.93
C GLY A 143 12.75 36.86 1.36
N GLU A 144 12.78 35.80 2.15
CA GLU A 144 13.27 34.45 1.81
C GLU A 144 12.15 33.51 1.30
N ASN A 145 11.01 34.06 0.88
CA ASN A 145 9.88 33.27 0.37
C ASN A 145 10.29 32.48 -0.87
N ILE A 146 9.83 31.22 -0.94
CA ILE A 146 10.23 30.32 -2.02
C ILE A 146 9.71 30.86 -3.36
N PHE A 147 10.60 30.98 -4.34
CA PHE A 147 10.31 31.58 -5.65
C PHE A 147 9.75 33.01 -5.61
N GLY A 148 9.95 33.76 -4.51
CA GLY A 148 9.47 35.14 -4.37
C GLY A 148 7.94 35.25 -4.30
N VAL A 149 7.25 34.21 -3.85
CA VAL A 149 5.79 34.24 -3.66
C VAL A 149 5.38 35.20 -2.54
N SER A 150 4.10 35.59 -2.51
CA SER A 150 3.57 36.43 -1.43
C SER A 150 3.57 35.73 -0.07
N ASP A 151 3.58 36.50 1.02
CA ASP A 151 3.65 35.95 2.38
C ASP A 151 2.47 35.02 2.71
N GLY A 152 1.27 35.34 2.22
CA GLY A 152 0.10 34.47 2.37
C GLY A 152 0.25 33.14 1.63
N ALA A 153 0.87 33.15 0.45
CA ALA A 153 1.17 31.94 -0.30
C ALA A 153 2.27 31.13 0.41
N GLN A 154 3.31 31.77 0.95
CA GLN A 154 4.34 31.09 1.73
C GLN A 154 3.76 30.45 3.00
N ALA A 155 2.87 31.14 3.71
CA ALA A 155 2.16 30.60 4.87
C ALA A 155 1.34 29.35 4.50
N PHE A 156 0.68 29.36 3.33
CA PHE A 156 -0.02 28.20 2.81
C PHE A 156 0.93 27.03 2.50
N LEU A 157 2.07 27.32 1.85
CA LEU A 157 3.08 26.30 1.53
C LEU A 157 3.69 25.68 2.81
N ASN A 158 3.76 26.42 3.91
CA ASN A 158 4.27 25.92 5.19
C ASN A 158 3.36 24.88 5.85
N TYR A 159 2.10 24.74 5.45
CA TYR A 159 1.23 23.65 5.95
C TYR A 159 1.70 22.25 5.53
N GLY A 160 2.54 22.14 4.51
CA GLY A 160 3.18 20.87 4.13
C GLY A 160 2.34 19.96 3.23
N PHE A 161 1.23 20.46 2.64
CA PHE A 161 0.40 19.69 1.70
C PHE A 161 1.20 19.16 0.50
N GLN A 162 2.27 19.84 0.11
CA GLN A 162 3.16 19.45 -0.98
C GLN A 162 3.81 18.10 -0.70
N GLY A 163 4.27 17.88 0.54
CA GLY A 163 4.80 16.60 0.97
C GLY A 163 3.77 15.49 0.81
N ALA A 164 2.54 15.73 1.29
CA ALA A 164 1.44 14.77 1.20
C ALA A 164 1.07 14.42 -0.26
N VAL A 165 1.03 15.40 -1.16
CA VAL A 165 0.76 15.16 -2.59
C VAL A 165 1.87 14.33 -3.23
N ILE A 166 3.14 14.69 -2.98
CA ILE A 166 4.30 13.97 -3.54
C ILE A 166 4.31 12.52 -3.06
N THR A 167 4.18 12.30 -1.75
CA THR A 167 4.20 10.95 -1.19
C THR A 167 3.03 10.11 -1.67
N THR A 168 1.84 10.68 -1.74
CA THR A 168 0.65 9.96 -2.22
C THR A 168 0.84 9.48 -3.66
N ILE A 169 1.31 10.35 -4.55
CA ILE A 169 1.45 9.99 -5.98
C ILE A 169 2.68 9.10 -6.20
N LEU A 170 3.86 9.54 -5.76
CA LEU A 170 5.14 8.90 -6.11
C LEU A 170 5.54 7.77 -5.15
N ALA A 171 5.31 7.92 -3.85
CA ALA A 171 5.68 6.89 -2.88
C ALA A 171 4.60 5.84 -2.70
N SER A 172 3.31 6.12 -2.94
CA SER A 172 2.24 5.14 -2.72
C SER A 172 1.60 4.68 -4.03
N ILE A 173 0.78 5.52 -4.66
CA ILE A 173 -0.13 5.11 -5.73
C ILE A 173 0.63 4.55 -6.95
N THR A 174 1.75 5.17 -7.34
CA THR A 174 2.55 4.69 -8.49
C THR A 174 3.01 3.24 -8.30
N TRP A 175 3.49 2.90 -7.10
CA TRP A 175 3.97 1.56 -6.79
C TRP A 175 2.83 0.56 -6.61
N GLN A 176 1.71 0.99 -6.03
CA GLN A 176 0.50 0.17 -5.90
C GLN A 176 -0.05 -0.22 -7.28
N LEU A 177 -0.10 0.72 -8.23
CA LEU A 177 -0.52 0.47 -9.61
C LEU A 177 0.48 -0.44 -10.36
N ALA A 178 1.78 -0.23 -10.16
CA ALA A 178 2.79 -1.10 -10.77
C ALA A 178 2.70 -2.53 -10.23
N ALA A 179 2.46 -2.69 -8.92
CA ALA A 179 2.34 -3.99 -8.27
C ALA A 179 1.07 -4.74 -8.65
N SER A 180 -0.05 -4.05 -8.86
CA SER A 180 -1.29 -4.68 -9.33
C SER A 180 -1.14 -5.19 -10.77
N ALA A 181 -0.37 -4.51 -11.60
CA ALA A 181 -0.09 -4.94 -12.98
C ALA A 181 1.00 -6.02 -13.07
N PHE A 182 2.03 -5.97 -12.21
CA PHE A 182 3.21 -6.83 -12.29
C PHE A 182 3.60 -7.47 -10.94
N PRO A 183 2.70 -8.22 -10.27
CA PRO A 183 2.94 -8.71 -8.91
C PRO A 183 4.15 -9.65 -8.81
N LEU A 184 4.36 -10.54 -9.79
CA LEU A 184 5.51 -11.44 -9.81
C LEU A 184 6.85 -10.71 -9.92
N ALA A 185 6.88 -9.54 -10.58
CA ALA A 185 8.11 -8.74 -10.67
C ALA A 185 8.52 -8.18 -9.30
N PHE A 186 7.53 -7.79 -8.48
CA PHE A 186 7.77 -7.37 -7.09
C PHE A 186 8.29 -8.53 -6.24
N LEU A 187 7.73 -9.75 -6.37
CA LEU A 187 8.21 -10.90 -5.61
C LEU A 187 9.63 -11.34 -5.98
N ASN A 188 10.01 -11.19 -7.24
CA ASN A 188 11.34 -11.59 -7.72
C ASN A 188 12.45 -10.63 -7.27
N ASN A 189 12.12 -9.50 -6.65
CA ASN A 189 13.10 -8.50 -6.22
C ASN A 189 13.74 -8.88 -4.86
N PRO A 190 15.08 -8.90 -4.72
CA PRO A 190 15.73 -9.19 -3.45
C PRO A 190 15.34 -8.22 -2.32
N VAL A 191 15.04 -6.96 -2.65
CA VAL A 191 14.59 -5.95 -1.67
C VAL A 191 13.26 -6.37 -1.02
N THR A 192 12.36 -7.00 -1.78
CA THR A 192 11.09 -7.53 -1.27
C THR A 192 11.32 -8.56 -0.17
N TYR A 193 12.26 -9.48 -0.37
CA TYR A 193 12.59 -10.48 0.65
C TYR A 193 13.15 -9.83 1.92
N ILE A 194 14.06 -8.86 1.78
CA ILE A 194 14.65 -8.15 2.93
C ILE A 194 13.57 -7.39 3.70
N LEU A 195 12.70 -6.67 3.01
CA LEU A 195 11.60 -5.92 3.62
C LEU A 195 10.56 -6.83 4.27
N LEU A 196 10.29 -8.01 3.69
CA LEU A 196 9.45 -9.03 4.30
C LEU A 196 10.06 -9.51 5.63
N CYS A 197 11.36 -9.81 5.66
CA CYS A 197 12.05 -10.20 6.90
C CYS A 197 11.99 -9.09 7.97
N ILE A 198 12.20 -7.83 7.58
CA ILE A 198 12.11 -6.69 8.51
C ILE A 198 10.69 -6.56 9.06
N ALA A 199 9.66 -6.67 8.20
CA ALA A 199 8.27 -6.59 8.63
C ALA A 199 7.92 -7.72 9.61
N LEU A 200 8.30 -8.97 9.32
CA LEU A 200 8.07 -10.10 10.22
C LEU A 200 8.83 -9.95 11.54
N PHE A 201 10.04 -9.41 11.51
CA PHE A 201 10.78 -9.09 12.75
C PHE A 201 10.06 -8.02 13.58
N LEU A 202 9.54 -6.98 12.94
CA LEU A 202 8.78 -5.94 13.66
C LEU A 202 7.46 -6.47 14.22
N GLU A 203 6.76 -7.32 13.48
CA GLU A 203 5.58 -8.02 14.00
C GLU A 203 5.92 -8.86 15.23
N TRP A 204 7.03 -9.61 15.17
CA TRP A 204 7.52 -10.43 16.28
C TRP A 204 7.82 -9.62 17.55
N THR A 205 8.21 -8.33 17.42
CA THR A 205 8.38 -7.46 18.61
C THR A 205 7.08 -7.23 19.38
N GLY A 206 5.91 -7.47 18.77
CA GLY A 206 4.60 -7.32 19.40
C GLY A 206 4.17 -5.86 19.60
N LEU A 207 4.91 -4.87 19.09
CA LEU A 207 4.58 -3.44 19.27
C LEU A 207 3.18 -3.10 18.74
N SER A 208 2.74 -3.79 17.68
CA SER A 208 1.41 -3.63 17.08
C SER A 208 0.39 -4.70 17.48
N ALA A 209 0.70 -5.57 18.45
CA ALA A 209 -0.20 -6.65 18.86
C ALA A 209 -1.57 -6.16 19.38
N GLY A 210 -1.64 -4.92 19.89
CA GLY A 210 -2.90 -4.29 20.30
C GLY A 210 -3.94 -4.19 19.17
N ALA A 211 -3.51 -4.17 17.89
CA ALA A 211 -4.41 -4.13 16.74
C ALA A 211 -5.36 -5.34 16.71
N TRP A 212 -4.91 -6.51 17.14
CA TRP A 212 -5.74 -7.72 17.21
C TRP A 212 -6.88 -7.60 18.21
N VAL A 213 -6.60 -7.03 19.39
CA VAL A 213 -7.62 -6.81 20.43
C VAL A 213 -8.68 -5.85 19.91
N LEU A 214 -8.25 -4.75 19.30
CA LEU A 214 -9.15 -3.75 18.73
C LEU A 214 -9.98 -4.33 17.58
N ALA A 215 -9.39 -5.17 16.72
CA ALA A 215 -10.12 -5.82 15.64
C ALA A 215 -11.19 -6.80 16.16
N ARG A 216 -10.92 -7.53 17.25
CA ARG A 216 -11.93 -8.35 17.94
C ARG A 216 -13.06 -7.53 18.55
N VAL A 217 -12.73 -6.40 19.19
CA VAL A 217 -13.74 -5.47 19.71
C VAL A 217 -14.60 -4.93 18.57
N MET A 218 -13.97 -4.52 17.46
CA MET A 218 -14.67 -4.04 16.28
C MET A 218 -15.65 -5.10 15.75
N LYS A 219 -15.19 -6.35 15.51
CA LYS A 219 -16.04 -7.47 15.08
C LYS A 219 -17.25 -7.65 16.01
N LYS A 220 -17.04 -7.57 17.33
CA LYS A 220 -18.12 -7.71 18.32
C LYS A 220 -19.12 -6.56 18.27
N VAL A 221 -18.65 -5.32 18.09
CA VAL A 221 -19.50 -4.12 18.07
C VAL A 221 -20.29 -4.02 16.76
N THR A 222 -19.63 -4.26 15.63
CA THR A 222 -20.24 -4.16 14.30
C THR A 222 -21.05 -5.40 13.90
N LYS A 223 -20.91 -6.50 14.66
CA LYS A 223 -21.53 -7.81 14.38
C LYS A 223 -21.19 -8.36 12.99
N LEU A 224 -20.06 -7.96 12.43
CA LEU A 224 -19.57 -8.47 11.14
C LEU A 224 -19.44 -9.99 11.20
N GLN A 225 -19.97 -10.66 10.19
CA GLN A 225 -19.77 -12.08 9.98
C GLN A 225 -18.58 -12.30 9.05
N TYR A 226 -18.06 -13.52 9.03
CA TYR A 226 -17.03 -13.91 8.08
C TYR A 226 -17.56 -13.91 6.65
N ASP A 227 -16.68 -13.63 5.70
CA ASP A 227 -17.02 -13.59 4.27
C ASP A 227 -17.67 -14.90 3.79
N GLU A 228 -17.26 -16.05 4.33
CA GLU A 228 -17.85 -17.37 4.03
C GLU A 228 -19.37 -17.42 4.24
N VAL A 229 -19.92 -16.63 5.17
CA VAL A 229 -21.36 -16.55 5.42
C VAL A 229 -22.09 -15.91 4.24
N TYR A 230 -21.47 -14.92 3.60
CA TYR A 230 -22.05 -14.14 2.51
C TYR A 230 -21.76 -14.77 1.15
N VAL A 231 -20.52 -15.19 0.90
CA VAL A 231 -20.05 -15.60 -0.42
C VAL A 231 -19.79 -17.10 -0.57
N GLY A 232 -19.95 -17.89 0.50
CA GLY A 232 -19.69 -19.33 0.50
C GLY A 232 -18.22 -19.69 0.71
N THR A 233 -17.95 -20.94 1.08
CA THR A 233 -16.58 -21.42 1.32
C THR A 233 -15.77 -21.51 0.01
N PRO A 234 -14.42 -21.46 0.07
CA PRO A 234 -13.59 -21.58 -1.12
C PRO A 234 -13.89 -22.83 -1.96
N GLU A 235 -14.16 -23.97 -1.32
CA GLU A 235 -14.47 -25.24 -1.98
C GLU A 235 -15.84 -25.21 -2.67
N GLU A 236 -16.86 -24.62 -2.02
CA GLU A 236 -18.19 -24.42 -2.62
C GLU A 236 -18.12 -23.49 -3.83
N ARG A 237 -17.30 -22.43 -3.77
CA ARG A 237 -17.11 -21.52 -4.90
C ARG A 237 -16.41 -22.19 -6.07
N LEU A 238 -15.37 -22.99 -5.81
CA LEU A 238 -14.70 -23.79 -6.84
C LEU A 238 -15.66 -24.79 -7.51
N ALA A 239 -16.50 -25.47 -6.72
CA ALA A 239 -17.51 -26.40 -7.23
C ALA A 239 -18.60 -25.71 -8.08
N ASN A 240 -18.93 -24.46 -7.77
CA ASN A 240 -19.98 -23.68 -8.44
C ASN A 240 -19.45 -22.72 -9.53
N ASN A 241 -18.23 -22.91 -10.05
CA ASN A 241 -17.60 -21.99 -11.01
C ASN A 241 -17.63 -20.51 -10.58
N HIS A 242 -17.50 -20.28 -9.27
CA HIS A 242 -17.50 -18.98 -8.62
C HIS A 242 -18.82 -18.19 -8.72
N ALA A 243 -19.93 -18.83 -9.08
CA ALA A 243 -21.25 -18.21 -9.01
C ALA A 243 -21.52 -17.67 -7.60
N ASP A 244 -22.10 -16.47 -7.51
CA ASP A 244 -22.47 -15.88 -6.23
C ASP A 244 -23.57 -16.72 -5.57
N LYS A 245 -23.52 -16.82 -4.24
CA LYS A 245 -24.58 -17.47 -3.47
C LYS A 245 -25.83 -16.60 -3.54
N GLU A 246 -26.99 -17.19 -3.82
CA GLU A 246 -28.26 -16.46 -3.69
C GLU A 246 -28.42 -16.03 -2.22
N LEU A 247 -28.42 -14.72 -1.99
CA LEU A 247 -28.66 -14.12 -0.68
C LEU A 247 -30.13 -14.27 -0.33
N THR A 248 -30.45 -14.60 0.93
CA THR A 248 -31.85 -14.53 1.38
C THR A 248 -32.32 -13.06 1.41
N PRO A 249 -33.63 -12.79 1.34
CA PRO A 249 -34.17 -11.42 1.36
C PRO A 249 -33.72 -10.58 2.58
N ASP A 250 -33.31 -11.22 3.67
CA ASP A 250 -32.82 -10.57 4.90
C ASP A 250 -31.32 -10.19 4.81
N GLN A 251 -30.59 -10.73 3.84
CA GLN A 251 -29.16 -10.50 3.59
C GLN A 251 -28.91 -9.53 2.41
N ASP A 252 -29.97 -9.18 1.67
CA ASP A 252 -29.92 -8.33 0.49
C ASP A 252 -29.96 -6.84 0.88
N VAL A 253 -28.77 -6.28 1.15
CA VAL A 253 -28.58 -4.84 1.36
C VAL A 253 -27.62 -4.28 0.31
N GLY A 254 -28.16 -4.01 -0.88
CA GLY A 254 -27.58 -3.09 -1.85
C GLY A 254 -26.68 -3.75 -2.90
N HIS A 255 -27.20 -3.84 -4.12
CA HIS A 255 -26.40 -4.22 -5.28
C HIS A 255 -25.45 -3.08 -5.67
N LEU A 256 -24.13 -3.34 -5.59
CA LEU A 256 -23.12 -2.64 -6.38
C LEU A 256 -22.67 -3.57 -7.50
N THR A 257 -23.01 -3.23 -8.74
CA THR A 257 -22.61 -3.95 -9.94
C THR A 257 -21.24 -3.50 -10.41
N GLY A 258 -20.31 -4.45 -10.61
CA GLY A 258 -19.10 -4.26 -11.42
C GLY A 258 -17.80 -4.81 -10.81
N GLY A 259 -17.11 -5.65 -11.59
CA GLY A 259 -15.68 -5.97 -11.42
C GLY A 259 -15.38 -7.40 -11.01
N GLY A 260 -15.28 -8.31 -11.99
CA GLY A 260 -14.85 -9.69 -11.75
C GLY A 260 -13.47 -9.76 -11.11
N PHE A 261 -13.38 -10.46 -9.99
CA PHE A 261 -12.14 -10.86 -9.35
C PHE A 261 -12.16 -12.38 -9.12
N THR A 262 -11.24 -13.09 -9.77
CA THR A 262 -10.92 -14.47 -9.44
C THR A 262 -9.68 -14.48 -8.54
N GLY A 263 -9.77 -15.24 -7.45
CA GLY A 263 -8.68 -15.49 -6.52
C GLY A 263 -9.24 -15.86 -5.16
N HIS A 264 -8.65 -16.85 -4.48
CA HIS A 264 -9.12 -17.39 -3.19
C HIS A 264 -9.74 -16.31 -2.29
N LEU A 265 -11.06 -16.43 -2.06
CA LEU A 265 -12.00 -15.29 -1.95
C LEU A 265 -12.57 -15.05 -0.55
N CYS A 266 -12.16 -15.82 0.47
CA CYS A 266 -12.57 -15.58 1.86
C CYS A 266 -11.35 -15.28 2.72
N GLY A 267 -11.42 -14.21 3.54
CA GLY A 267 -10.35 -13.88 4.48
C GLY A 267 -10.12 -15.01 5.49
N SER A 268 -8.87 -15.24 5.90
CA SER A 268 -8.54 -16.27 6.88
C SER A 268 -9.12 -15.94 8.26
N HIS A 269 -9.72 -16.95 8.91
CA HIS A 269 -10.18 -16.87 10.30
C HIS A 269 -9.02 -16.69 11.29
N ASP A 270 -7.82 -17.11 10.91
CA ASP A 270 -6.65 -17.23 11.78
C ASP A 270 -6.20 -15.90 12.36
N ALA A 271 -6.36 -14.83 11.57
CA ALA A 271 -5.99 -13.47 11.97
C ALA A 271 -6.78 -12.95 13.18
N LEU A 272 -8.00 -13.47 13.45
CA LEU A 272 -8.85 -12.99 14.55
C LEU A 272 -9.16 -14.09 15.56
N ASP A 273 -9.45 -15.31 15.11
CA ASP A 273 -9.96 -16.38 15.95
C ASP A 273 -8.90 -17.48 16.24
N GLY A 274 -7.68 -17.32 15.70
CA GLY A 274 -6.57 -18.28 15.84
C GLY A 274 -6.62 -19.39 14.79
N PRO A 275 -5.53 -20.19 14.64
CA PRO A 275 -5.39 -21.13 13.54
C PRO A 275 -6.55 -22.12 13.50
N VAL A 276 -7.34 -22.04 12.44
CA VAL A 276 -8.30 -23.07 12.05
C VAL A 276 -7.49 -24.15 11.34
N LYS A 277 -7.72 -25.43 11.66
CA LYS A 277 -7.03 -26.54 10.98
C LYS A 277 -7.13 -26.36 9.46
N SER A 278 -5.96 -26.22 8.82
CA SER A 278 -5.83 -26.28 7.36
C SER A 278 -6.55 -27.52 6.84
N LYS A 279 -7.36 -27.34 5.79
CA LYS A 279 -8.00 -28.43 5.06
C LYS A 279 -7.18 -28.85 3.83
N ASP A 280 -6.05 -28.20 3.57
CA ASP A 280 -5.20 -28.53 2.44
C ASP A 280 -4.47 -29.86 2.71
N ALA A 281 -4.62 -30.80 1.78
CA ALA A 281 -4.02 -32.14 1.88
C ALA A 281 -2.47 -32.11 1.99
N ILE A 282 -1.85 -30.98 1.63
CA ILE A 282 -0.40 -30.76 1.76
C ILE A 282 0.01 -30.61 3.23
N ASP A 283 -0.83 -30.02 4.08
CA ASP A 283 -0.53 -29.82 5.50
C ASP A 283 -0.85 -31.05 6.36
N ALA A 284 -1.54 -32.05 5.81
CA ALA A 284 -1.77 -33.34 6.46
C ALA A 284 -0.55 -34.30 6.35
N ALA A 285 0.47 -33.92 5.57
CA ALA A 285 1.66 -34.73 5.31
C ALA A 285 2.95 -34.22 6.00
N ALA A 286 2.84 -33.21 6.87
CA ALA A 286 3.92 -32.72 7.73
C ALA A 286 3.67 -33.12 9.20
#